data_AF-A0A1I0MMX3-F1
#
_entry.id   AF-A0A1I0MMX3-F1
#
_cell.length_a   1.000
_cell.length_b   1.000
_cell.length_c   1.000
_cell.angle_alpha   90.00
_cell.angle_beta   90.00
_cell.angle_gamma   90.00
#
_symmetry.space_group_name_H-M   'P 1'
#
loop_
_entity.id
_entity.type
_entity.pdbx_description
1 polymer ?
#
loop_
_entity_poly.entity_id
_entity_poly.type
_entity_poly.pdbx_seq_one_letter_code
_entity_poly.pdbx_strand_id
1 'polypeptide(L)'
;MKGRHLLICGALALTLTSCYTKQAAINQLENFSYELRDNSRYYDLNDWEHAGKKFVKITKRVKKHEFDYTPQEKAKIGRLEGECAGYMARGAKDNVSDRLRGIFNEIRGILDGVTDVFK
;
A
#
# COMPACT_ATOMS: atom_id res chain seq x y z
N MET A 1 -44.67 43.61 0.06
CA MET A 1 -43.50 42.86 0.55
C MET A 1 -43.61 41.41 0.10
N LYS A 2 -42.46 40.77 -0.20
CA LYS A 2 -42.23 39.41 -0.73
C LYS A 2 -42.35 39.33 -2.25
N GLY A 3 -41.28 39.27 -3.05
CA GLY A 3 -39.94 38.74 -2.78
C GLY A 3 -39.74 37.54 -3.70
N ARG A 4 -39.29 37.82 -4.92
CA ARG A 4 -39.03 36.87 -6.00
C ARG A 4 -37.78 36.05 -5.63
N HIS A 5 -37.92 34.77 -5.32
CA HIS A 5 -36.78 33.87 -5.12
C HIS A 5 -36.74 32.84 -6.23
N LEU A 6 -35.82 33.07 -7.17
CA LEU A 6 -35.33 32.08 -8.12
C LEU A 6 -34.87 30.83 -7.34
N LEU A 7 -35.48 29.68 -7.62
CA LEU A 7 -34.89 28.38 -7.29
C LEU A 7 -33.81 28.10 -8.35
N ILE A 8 -32.58 28.52 -8.05
CA ILE A 8 -31.41 28.14 -8.85
C ILE A 8 -31.09 26.68 -8.52
N CYS A 9 -31.26 25.81 -9.52
CA CYS A 9 -30.80 24.43 -9.53
C CYS A 9 -29.27 24.38 -9.41
N GLY A 10 -28.76 24.39 -8.18
CA GLY A 10 -27.36 24.12 -7.87
C GLY A 10 -27.11 22.63 -7.71
N ALA A 11 -27.16 21.86 -8.81
CA ALA A 11 -26.62 20.51 -8.83
C ALA A 11 -25.09 20.62 -8.78
N LEU A 12 -24.53 20.75 -7.57
CA LEU A 12 -23.11 20.60 -7.35
C LEU A 12 -22.80 19.11 -7.50
N ALA A 13 -22.48 18.70 -8.73
CA ALA A 13 -21.86 17.42 -9.01
C ALA A 13 -20.51 17.40 -8.29
N LEU A 14 -20.52 16.93 -7.03
CA LEU A 14 -19.33 16.52 -6.32
C LEU A 14 -18.78 15.31 -7.09
N THR A 15 -17.95 15.59 -8.08
CA THR A 15 -17.02 14.63 -8.64
C THR A 15 -16.02 14.30 -7.52
N LEU A 16 -16.42 13.39 -6.64
CA LEU A 16 -15.50 12.66 -5.77
C LEU A 16 -14.61 11.82 -6.69
N THR A 17 -13.63 12.44 -7.34
CA THR A 17 -12.41 11.73 -7.66
C THR A 17 -11.94 11.19 -6.32
N SER A 18 -11.98 9.86 -6.14
CA SER A 18 -11.62 9.24 -4.87
C SER A 18 -10.13 9.50 -4.63
N CYS A 19 -9.81 10.66 -4.08
CA CYS A 19 -8.48 11.03 -3.68
C CYS A 19 -8.15 10.09 -2.53
N TYR A 20 -7.44 9.02 -2.86
CA TYR A 20 -7.03 8.02 -1.91
C TYR A 20 -6.16 8.74 -0.87
N THR A 21 -6.54 8.72 0.40
CA THR A 21 -5.88 9.57 1.41
C THR A 21 -4.55 8.95 1.85
N LYS A 22 -3.58 9.78 2.26
CA LYS A 22 -2.31 9.31 2.81
C LYS A 22 -2.49 8.34 3.98
N GLN A 23 -3.47 8.60 4.85
CA GLN A 23 -3.76 7.72 5.99
C GLN A 23 -4.33 6.38 5.56
N ALA A 24 -5.18 6.35 4.52
CA ALA A 24 -5.66 5.10 3.97
C ALA A 24 -4.50 4.26 3.41
N ALA A 25 -3.46 4.87 2.84
CA ALA A 25 -2.27 4.16 2.36
C ALA A 25 -1.52 3.47 3.49
N ILE A 26 -1.26 4.19 4.59
CA ILE A 26 -0.63 3.62 5.80
C ILE A 26 -1.49 2.50 6.38
N ASN A 27 -2.80 2.70 6.50
CA ASN A 27 -3.70 1.69 7.07
C ASN A 27 -3.76 0.42 6.22
N GLN A 28 -3.70 0.52 4.88
CA GLN A 28 -3.64 -0.67 4.04
C GLN A 28 -2.33 -1.44 4.20
N LEU A 29 -1.21 -0.72 4.32
CA LEU A 29 0.08 -1.34 4.58
C LEU A 29 0.12 -2.04 5.95
N GLU A 30 -0.45 -1.41 6.98
CA GLU A 30 -0.58 -2.00 8.32
C GLU A 30 -1.50 -3.22 8.34
N ASN A 31 -2.69 -3.13 7.74
CA ASN A 31 -3.60 -4.27 7.65
C ASN A 31 -2.96 -5.44 6.90
N PHE A 32 -2.19 -5.15 5.86
CA PHE A 32 -1.49 -6.18 5.11
C PHE A 32 -0.32 -6.80 5.90
N SER A 33 0.38 -6.03 6.73
CA SER A 33 1.40 -6.60 7.62
C SER A 33 0.79 -7.57 8.65
N TYR A 34 -0.40 -7.25 9.17
CA TYR A 34 -1.16 -8.15 10.05
C TYR A 34 -1.65 -9.40 9.33
N GLU A 35 -2.16 -9.25 8.11
CA GLU A 35 -2.57 -10.39 7.27
C GLU A 35 -1.41 -11.37 7.05
N LEU A 36 -0.21 -10.86 6.74
CA LEU A 36 0.98 -11.69 6.61
C LEU A 36 1.35 -12.36 7.94
N ARG A 37 1.43 -11.59 9.03
CA ARG A 37 1.76 -12.13 10.36
C ARG A 37 0.84 -13.30 10.75
N ASP A 38 -0.46 -13.13 10.55
CA ASP A 38 -1.46 -14.04 11.11
C ASP A 38 -1.72 -15.25 10.19
N ASN A 39 -1.58 -15.08 8.88
CA ASN A 39 -2.02 -16.09 7.91
C ASN A 39 -0.88 -16.69 7.06
N SER A 40 0.25 -15.99 6.88
CA SER A 40 1.23 -16.38 5.86
C SER A 40 1.92 -17.73 6.09
N ARG A 41 1.83 -18.27 7.32
CA ARG A 41 2.32 -19.63 7.65
C ARG A 41 1.58 -20.74 6.90
N TYR A 42 0.42 -20.45 6.33
CA TYR A 42 -0.41 -21.40 5.59
C TYR A 42 -0.48 -21.11 4.09
N TYR A 43 0.25 -20.10 3.62
CA TYR A 43 0.17 -19.67 2.22
C TYR A 43 0.79 -20.70 1.28
N ASP A 44 0.05 -21.03 0.24
CA ASP A 44 0.58 -21.77 -0.91
C ASP A 44 1.23 -20.82 -1.94
N LEU A 45 1.67 -21.38 -3.08
CA LEU A 45 2.28 -20.61 -4.16
C LEU A 45 1.40 -19.49 -4.71
N ASN A 46 0.10 -19.73 -4.84
CA ASN A 46 -0.85 -18.77 -5.37
C ASN A 46 -1.14 -17.65 -4.36
N ASP A 47 -1.22 -18.00 -3.07
CA ASP A 47 -1.36 -17.04 -1.99
C ASP A 47 -0.17 -16.08 -1.94
N TRP A 48 1.06 -16.61 -2.05
CA TRP A 48 2.27 -15.79 -2.12
C TRP A 48 2.30 -14.90 -3.35
N GLU A 49 1.81 -15.39 -4.49
CA GLU A 49 1.71 -14.57 -5.71
C GLU A 49 0.72 -13.42 -5.51
N HIS A 50 -0.44 -13.71 -4.92
CA HIS A 50 -1.45 -12.70 -4.63
C HIS A 50 -0.94 -11.67 -3.63
N ALA A 51 -0.31 -12.13 -2.55
CA ALA A 51 0.28 -11.29 -1.52
C ALA A 51 1.35 -10.35 -2.10
N GLY A 52 2.25 -10.86 -2.94
CA GLY A 52 3.26 -10.03 -3.59
C GLY A 52 2.67 -8.97 -4.51
N LYS A 53 1.68 -9.33 -5.36
CA LYS A 53 0.96 -8.36 -6.21
C LYS A 53 0.20 -7.31 -5.38
N LYS A 54 -0.39 -7.71 -4.26
CA LYS A 54 -1.08 -6.81 -3.33
C LYS A 54 -0.09 -5.84 -2.69
N PHE A 55 1.07 -6.31 -2.26
CA PHE A 55 2.12 -5.47 -1.69
C PHE A 55 2.60 -4.40 -2.68
N VAL A 56 2.91 -4.79 -3.92
CA VAL A 56 3.30 -3.85 -4.99
C VAL A 56 2.25 -2.75 -5.19
N LYS A 57 0.95 -3.09 -5.13
CA LYS A 57 -0.12 -2.08 -5.26
C LYS A 57 -0.17 -1.14 -4.06
N ILE A 58 0.02 -1.67 -2.84
CA ILE A 58 0.01 -0.89 -1.60
C ILE A 58 1.20 0.07 -1.58
N THR A 59 2.42 -0.40 -1.84
CA THR A 59 3.62 0.45 -1.85
C THR A 59 3.55 1.54 -2.91
N LYS A 60 2.99 1.25 -4.10
CA LYS A 60 2.69 2.29 -5.10
C LYS A 60 1.70 3.35 -4.60
N ARG A 61 0.70 2.98 -3.77
CA ARG A 61 -0.21 3.96 -3.14
C ARG A 61 0.47 4.75 -2.05
N VAL A 62 1.31 4.11 -1.24
CA VAL A 62 2.10 4.78 -0.21
C VAL A 62 3.00 5.84 -0.85
N LYS A 63 3.75 5.48 -1.90
CA LYS A 63 4.67 6.38 -2.61
C LYS A 63 4.00 7.60 -3.25
N LYS A 64 2.72 7.52 -3.62
CA LYS A 64 1.98 8.69 -4.14
C LYS A 64 1.88 9.86 -3.15
N HIS A 65 2.04 9.60 -1.86
CA HIS A 65 1.97 10.61 -0.80
C HIS A 65 3.33 10.82 -0.11
N GLU A 66 4.44 10.42 -0.75
CA GLU A 66 5.78 10.41 -0.15
C GLU A 66 6.21 11.75 0.47
N PHE A 67 5.82 12.87 -0.16
CA PHE A 67 6.11 14.22 0.30
C PHE A 67 5.15 14.73 1.39
N ASP A 68 4.00 14.07 1.60
CA ASP A 68 2.96 14.48 2.54
C ASP A 68 3.10 13.84 3.93
N TYR A 69 4.03 12.89 4.07
CA TYR A 69 4.24 12.17 5.32
C TYR A 69 5.15 12.92 6.29
N THR A 70 4.75 12.93 7.57
CA THR A 70 5.61 13.36 8.68
C THR A 70 6.77 12.37 8.89
N PRO A 71 7.84 12.76 9.59
CA PRO A 71 8.92 11.84 9.95
C PRO A 71 8.43 10.59 10.70
N GLN A 72 7.44 10.74 11.58
CA GLN A 72 6.85 9.64 12.34
C GLN A 72 6.06 8.69 11.42
N GLU A 73 5.31 9.24 10.46
CA GLU A 73 4.60 8.45 9.45
C GLU A 73 5.58 7.69 8.55
N LYS A 74 6.67 8.34 8.11
CA LYS A 74 7.74 7.69 7.31
C LYS A 74 8.41 6.55 8.07
N ALA A 75 8.73 6.76 9.34
CA ALA A 75 9.28 5.70 10.21
C ALA A 75 8.30 4.54 10.37
N LYS A 76 6.99 4.82 10.56
CA LYS A 76 5.94 3.79 10.60
C LYS A 76 5.87 3.01 9.29
N ILE A 77 5.87 3.69 8.14
CA ILE A 77 5.86 3.08 6.81
C ILE A 77 7.06 2.15 6.64
N GLY A 78 8.28 2.64 6.89
CA GLY A 78 9.50 1.85 6.74
C GLY A 78 9.51 0.59 7.63
N ARG A 79 9.04 0.70 8.88
CA ARG A 79 8.86 -0.47 9.76
C ARG A 79 7.90 -1.49 9.15
N LEU A 80 6.73 -1.05 8.68
CA LEU A 80 5.71 -1.94 8.11
C LEU A 80 6.17 -2.59 6.81
N GLU A 81 6.86 -1.85 5.94
CA GLU A 81 7.45 -2.38 4.71
C GLU A 81 8.52 -3.43 5.02
N GLY A 82 9.37 -3.18 6.02
CA GLY A 82 10.36 -4.15 6.51
C GLY A 82 9.72 -5.42 7.09
N GLU A 83 8.64 -5.29 7.86
CA GLU A 83 7.87 -6.43 8.37
C GLU A 83 7.30 -7.27 7.22
N CYS A 84 6.63 -6.63 6.25
CA CYS A 84 6.08 -7.30 5.08
C CYS A 84 7.17 -8.02 4.26
N ALA A 85 8.29 -7.34 4.02
CA ALA A 85 9.44 -7.90 3.31
C ALA A 85 10.02 -9.12 4.06
N GLY A 86 10.09 -9.08 5.39
CA GLY A 86 10.55 -10.20 6.21
C GLY A 86 9.65 -11.43 6.14
N TYR A 87 8.33 -11.27 6.05
CA TYR A 87 7.41 -12.39 5.81
C TYR A 87 7.55 -12.94 4.39
N MET A 88 7.61 -12.06 3.39
CA MET A 88 7.77 -12.47 1.99
C MET A 88 9.10 -13.17 1.73
N ALA A 89 10.19 -12.74 2.36
CA ALA A 89 11.48 -13.41 2.25
C ALA A 89 11.43 -14.84 2.79
N ARG A 90 10.70 -15.08 3.88
CA ARG A 90 10.43 -16.43 4.39
C ARG A 90 9.62 -17.25 3.40
N GLY A 91 8.53 -16.67 2.89
CA GLY A 91 7.71 -17.30 1.84
C GLY A 91 8.51 -17.69 0.61
N ALA A 92 9.41 -16.82 0.14
CA ALA A 92 10.27 -17.06 -1.01
C ALA A 92 11.27 -18.21 -0.82
N LYS A 93 11.80 -18.36 0.40
CA LYS A 93 12.70 -19.48 0.75
C LYS A 93 11.98 -20.82 0.61
N ASP A 94 10.71 -20.86 1.02
CA ASP A 94 9.91 -22.08 1.03
C ASP A 94 9.28 -22.36 -0.36
N ASN A 95 9.26 -21.35 -1.24
CA ASN A 95 8.52 -21.38 -2.51
C ASN A 95 9.33 -20.80 -3.67
N VAL A 96 10.18 -21.63 -4.28
CA VAL A 96 11.08 -21.21 -5.37
C VAL A 96 10.43 -21.45 -6.74
N SER A 97 9.47 -20.61 -7.12
CA SER A 97 8.91 -20.57 -8.49
C SER A 97 9.38 -19.33 -9.27
N ASP A 98 9.54 -19.45 -10.58
CA ASP A 98 9.94 -18.34 -11.45
C ASP A 98 8.94 -17.18 -11.43
N ARG A 99 7.66 -17.53 -11.26
CA ARG A 99 6.56 -16.56 -11.11
C ARG A 99 6.73 -15.69 -9.87
N LEU A 100 7.12 -16.29 -8.74
CA LEU A 100 7.38 -15.55 -7.50
C LEU A 100 8.69 -14.75 -7.57
N ARG A 101 9.73 -15.27 -8.25
CA ARG A 101 10.99 -14.52 -8.46
C ARG A 101 10.76 -13.17 -9.11
N GLY A 102 9.95 -13.11 -10.17
CA GLY A 102 9.64 -11.85 -10.86
C GLY A 102 9.00 -10.82 -9.92
N ILE A 103 8.03 -11.25 -9.12
CA ILE A 103 7.32 -10.39 -8.16
C ILE A 103 8.27 -9.93 -7.04
N PHE A 104 9.09 -10.83 -6.48
CA PHE A 104 10.04 -10.46 -5.43
C PHE A 104 11.12 -9.51 -5.93
N ASN A 105 11.55 -9.63 -7.19
CA ASN A 105 12.48 -8.67 -7.79
C ASN A 105 11.83 -7.28 -7.94
N GLU A 106 10.55 -7.19 -8.35
CA GLU A 106 9.82 -5.92 -8.38
C GLU A 106 9.72 -5.32 -6.97
N ILE A 107 9.42 -6.14 -5.97
CA ILE A 107 9.32 -5.71 -4.57
C ILE A 107 10.66 -5.16 -4.06
N ARG A 108 11.78 -5.86 -4.31
CA ARG A 108 13.11 -5.37 -3.94
C ARG A 108 13.39 -4.01 -4.57
N GLY A 109 13.15 -3.86 -5.88
CA GLY A 109 13.36 -2.58 -6.56
C GLY A 109 12.49 -1.44 -6.00
N ILE A 110 11.27 -1.72 -5.54
CA ILE A 110 10.42 -0.73 -4.89
C ILE A 110 11.00 -0.31 -3.53
N LEU A 111 11.45 -1.28 -2.73
CA LEU A 111 11.95 -1.04 -1.37
C LEU A 111 13.37 -0.44 -1.34
N ASP A 112 14.24 -0.81 -2.28
CA ASP A 112 15.57 -0.22 -2.42
C ASP A 112 15.44 1.31 -2.62
N GLY A 113 14.47 1.73 -3.42
CA GLY A 113 14.13 3.15 -3.61
C GLY A 113 13.52 3.84 -2.38
N VAL A 114 13.07 3.10 -1.36
CA VAL A 114 12.62 3.66 -0.07
C VAL A 114 13.79 3.75 0.92
N THR A 115 14.71 2.77 0.92
CA THR A 115 15.87 2.75 1.83
C THR A 115 16.93 3.81 1.52
N ASP A 116 17.04 4.29 0.28
CA ASP A 116 17.96 5.40 -0.05
C ASP A 116 17.52 6.76 0.54
N VAL A 117 16.30 6.86 1.11
CA VAL A 117 15.82 8.05 1.83
C VAL A 117 16.35 8.11 3.29
N PHE A 118 16.88 6.99 3.80
CA PHE A 118 17.36 6.86 5.19
C PHE A 118 18.89 6.68 5.32
N LYS A 119 19.64 6.90 4.23
CA LYS A 119 21.11 6.99 4.27
C LYS A 119 21.58 8.43 4.46
#